data_AF-Q2IYE2-F1
#
_entry.id   AF-Q2IYE2-F1
#
_cell.length_a   1.000
_cell.length_b   1.000
_cell.length_c   1.000
_cell.angle_alpha   90.00
_cell.angle_beta   90.00
_cell.angle_gamma   90.00
#
_symmetry.space_group_name_H-M   'P 1'
#
loop_
_entity.id
_entity.type
_entity.pdbx_description
1 polymer ?
#
loop_
_entity_poly.entity_id
_entity_poly.type
_entity_poly.pdbx_seq_one_letter_code
_entity_poly.pdbx_strand_id
1 'polypeptide(L)'
;MRYPFEPSIIRLRVTPDPKSDSPPPIPGGRPRGSRRPHTDAKAAEVRRLIEQTELTYSQISARTGVGRASISRWSRDGAWTRPPFAPRATDRMPTARASQKLKLRTLAERLRQLAEQMVVRLEADAGTDVDRLMQALQVLKMARLEAMGRRRRRREPADRTRTIADWLSEDEAIRTALKEMRRGGVDLEHIPQEAMDLLTAAKRPAEETDLGYSGRGRRKRRRDFE
;
A
#
# COMPACT_ATOMS: atom_id res chain seq x y z
N MET A 1 -14.64 -38.28 -59.16
CA MET A 1 -14.53 -38.31 -57.68
C MET A 1 -14.25 -36.89 -57.20
N ARG A 2 -15.21 -36.25 -56.52
CA ARG A 2 -15.08 -34.91 -55.93
C ARG A 2 -14.87 -35.08 -54.42
N TYR A 3 -13.82 -34.49 -53.86
CA TYR A 3 -13.52 -34.54 -52.42
C TYR A 3 -14.52 -33.65 -51.65
N PRO A 4 -15.18 -34.14 -50.58
CA PRO A 4 -16.30 -33.43 -49.94
C PRO A 4 -15.94 -32.56 -48.72
N PHE A 5 -14.67 -32.21 -48.47
CA PHE A 5 -14.31 -31.41 -47.29
C PHE A 5 -13.33 -30.29 -47.62
N GLU A 6 -13.85 -29.15 -48.08
CA GLU A 6 -13.16 -27.86 -47.94
C GLU A 6 -13.48 -27.28 -46.55
N PRO A 7 -12.48 -26.89 -45.73
CA PRO A 7 -12.76 -26.25 -44.45
C PRO A 7 -13.32 -24.84 -44.69
N SER A 8 -14.58 -24.62 -44.30
CA SER A 8 -15.18 -23.29 -44.31
C SER A 8 -14.46 -22.37 -43.32
N ILE A 9 -13.81 -21.32 -43.84
CA ILE A 9 -13.18 -20.30 -43.01
C ILE A 9 -14.28 -19.39 -42.46
N ILE A 10 -14.80 -19.72 -41.28
CA ILE A 10 -15.76 -18.88 -40.56
C ILE A 10 -15.02 -17.66 -40.01
N ARG A 11 -15.16 -16.52 -40.69
CA ARG A 11 -14.69 -15.22 -40.18
C ARG A 11 -15.64 -14.77 -39.07
N LEU A 12 -15.27 -15.06 -37.81
CA LEU A 12 -15.94 -14.49 -36.64
C LEU A 12 -15.74 -12.96 -36.64
N ARG A 13 -16.74 -12.22 -37.11
CA ARG A 13 -16.83 -10.77 -36.88
C ARG A 13 -17.26 -10.57 -35.42
N VAL A 14 -16.28 -10.40 -34.54
CA VAL A 14 -16.53 -9.90 -33.18
C VAL A 14 -16.84 -8.41 -33.31
N THR A 15 -18.10 -8.03 -33.14
CA THR A 15 -18.49 -6.63 -32.97
C THR A 15 -18.17 -6.22 -31.53
N PRO A 16 -17.29 -5.22 -31.28
CA PRO A 16 -17.06 -4.75 -29.92
C PRO A 16 -18.27 -3.98 -29.40
N ASP A 17 -18.61 -4.26 -28.15
CA ASP A 17 -19.71 -3.67 -27.37
C ASP A 17 -19.51 -2.15 -27.20
N PRO A 18 -20.50 -1.28 -27.53
CA PRO A 18 -20.34 0.15 -27.44
C PRO A 18 -20.75 0.64 -26.04
N LYS A 19 -19.85 0.57 -25.05
CA LYS A 19 -20.03 1.24 -23.74
C LYS A 19 -18.75 1.30 -22.89
N SER A 20 -17.73 1.98 -23.40
CA SER A 20 -16.68 2.51 -22.52
C SER A 20 -16.27 3.90 -22.99
N ASP A 21 -16.62 4.92 -22.22
CA ASP A 21 -16.25 6.35 -22.41
C ASP A 21 -14.76 6.61 -22.13
N SER A 22 -13.88 5.73 -22.61
CA SER A 22 -12.44 5.91 -22.55
C SER A 22 -11.90 5.95 -23.97
N PRO A 23 -11.12 6.98 -24.35
CA PRO A 23 -10.51 7.05 -25.67
C PRO A 23 -9.79 5.74 -25.99
N PRO A 24 -9.92 5.22 -27.22
CA PRO A 24 -9.31 3.94 -27.58
C PRO A 24 -7.79 4.02 -27.34
N PRO A 25 -7.18 2.96 -26.78
CA PRO A 25 -5.74 2.94 -26.54
C PRO A 25 -5.04 3.03 -27.90
N ILE A 26 -4.45 4.19 -28.20
CA ILE A 26 -3.72 4.40 -29.45
C ILE A 26 -2.55 3.40 -29.50
N PRO A 27 -2.52 2.47 -30.48
CA PRO A 27 -1.37 1.61 -30.70
C PRO A 27 -0.30 2.46 -31.41
N GLY A 28 0.44 3.22 -30.63
CA GLY A 28 1.45 4.13 -31.13
C GLY A 28 2.62 4.22 -30.16
N GLY A 29 3.84 4.19 -30.72
CA GLY A 29 5.06 4.44 -29.97
C GLY A 29 5.01 5.77 -29.21
N ARG A 30 5.84 5.87 -28.18
CA ARG A 30 5.96 7.01 -27.26
C ARG A 30 5.86 8.36 -27.98
N PRO A 31 4.96 9.28 -27.58
CA PRO A 31 5.03 10.66 -28.06
C PRO A 31 6.36 11.27 -27.63
N ARG A 32 7.12 11.79 -28.61
CA ARG A 32 8.43 12.43 -28.38
C ARG A 32 8.29 13.49 -27.27
N GLY A 33 9.14 13.40 -26.24
CA GLY A 33 9.17 14.35 -25.12
C GLY A 33 8.38 13.96 -23.86
N SER A 34 7.61 12.86 -23.86
CA SER A 34 6.88 12.47 -22.65
C SER A 34 7.84 11.89 -21.59
N ARG A 35 7.82 12.44 -20.37
CA ARG A 35 8.52 11.87 -19.18
C ARG A 35 7.82 10.63 -18.61
N ARG A 36 6.74 10.16 -19.25
CA ARG A 36 5.96 9.01 -18.79
C ARG A 36 6.66 7.71 -19.23
N PRO A 37 6.98 6.80 -18.28
CA PRO A 37 7.75 5.59 -18.59
C PRO A 37 6.96 4.52 -19.37
N HIS A 38 5.63 4.61 -19.45
CA HIS A 38 4.78 3.63 -20.13
C HIS A 38 3.66 4.32 -20.93
N THR A 39 3.21 3.69 -22.01
CA THR A 39 2.09 4.15 -22.85
C THR A 39 0.74 3.80 -22.22
N ASP A 40 -0.32 4.53 -22.58
CA ASP A 40 -1.67 4.26 -22.07
C ASP A 40 -2.18 2.88 -22.52
N ALA A 41 -1.75 2.39 -23.69
CA ALA A 41 -2.00 1.03 -24.14
C ALA A 41 -1.43 -0.02 -23.15
N LYS A 42 -0.25 0.22 -22.57
CA LYS A 42 0.32 -0.66 -21.54
C LYS A 42 -0.45 -0.59 -20.23
N ALA A 43 -0.96 0.59 -19.86
CA ALA A 43 -1.83 0.71 -18.69
C ALA A 43 -3.15 -0.06 -18.87
N ALA A 44 -3.77 0.02 -20.05
CA ALA A 44 -4.98 -0.73 -20.40
C ALA A 44 -4.74 -2.25 -20.43
N GLU A 45 -3.60 -2.70 -20.98
CA GLU A 45 -3.20 -4.12 -20.96
C GLU A 45 -3.04 -4.64 -19.52
N VAL A 46 -2.37 -3.87 -18.66
CA VAL A 46 -2.21 -4.21 -17.23
C VAL A 46 -3.56 -4.22 -16.51
N ARG A 47 -4.45 -3.26 -16.78
CA ARG A 47 -5.80 -3.20 -16.20
C ARG A 47 -6.58 -4.47 -16.52
N ARG A 48 -6.60 -4.86 -17.80
CA ARG A 48 -7.25 -6.08 -18.27
C ARG A 48 -6.72 -7.31 -17.52
N LEU A 49 -5.40 -7.44 -17.36
CA LEU A 49 -4.79 -8.55 -16.62
C LEU A 49 -5.16 -8.53 -15.13
N ILE A 50 -5.28 -7.36 -14.50
CA ILE A 50 -5.68 -7.25 -13.10
C ILE A 50 -7.15 -7.64 -12.91
N GLU A 51 -8.05 -7.14 -13.76
CA GLU A 51 -9.49 -7.33 -13.60
C GLU A 51 -9.94 -8.73 -14.05
N GLN A 52 -9.29 -9.32 -15.06
CA GLN A 52 -9.73 -10.58 -15.68
C GLN A 52 -8.92 -11.81 -15.26
N THR A 53 -7.79 -11.67 -14.56
CA THR A 53 -6.91 -12.82 -14.25
C THR A 53 -6.49 -12.87 -12.79
N GLU A 54 -6.09 -14.06 -12.35
CA GLU A 54 -5.57 -14.30 -11.00
C GLU A 54 -4.05 -14.04 -10.88
N LEU A 55 -3.40 -13.53 -11.93
CA LEU A 55 -1.95 -13.37 -12.00
C LEU A 55 -1.42 -12.38 -10.97
N THR A 56 -0.44 -12.79 -10.17
CA THR A 56 0.27 -11.91 -9.22
C THR A 56 0.93 -10.72 -9.94
N TYR A 57 1.20 -9.62 -9.23
CA TYR A 57 1.91 -8.48 -9.82
C TYR A 57 3.30 -8.84 -10.37
N SER A 58 3.96 -9.87 -9.82
CA SER A 58 5.21 -10.37 -10.38
C SER A 58 5.01 -11.01 -11.76
N GLN A 59 3.95 -11.80 -11.92
CA GLN A 59 3.60 -12.43 -13.20
C GLN A 59 3.11 -11.40 -14.22
N ILE A 60 2.29 -10.43 -13.80
CA ILE A 60 1.86 -9.32 -14.68
C ILE A 60 3.07 -8.48 -15.12
N SER A 61 4.02 -8.24 -14.21
CA SER A 61 5.26 -7.52 -14.52
C SER A 61 6.11 -8.28 -15.54
N ALA A 62 6.29 -9.59 -15.37
CA ALA A 62 7.00 -10.43 -16.33
C ALA A 62 6.34 -10.45 -17.72
N ARG A 63 5.00 -10.42 -17.76
CA ARG A 63 4.22 -10.46 -19.02
C ARG A 63 4.21 -9.12 -19.76
N THR A 64 4.09 -8.01 -19.03
CA THR A 64 3.86 -6.69 -19.63
C THR A 64 5.13 -5.85 -19.76
N GLY A 65 6.20 -6.22 -19.04
CA GLY A 65 7.43 -5.42 -18.91
C GLY A 65 7.28 -4.20 -17.98
N VAL A 66 6.10 -3.99 -17.40
CA VAL A 66 5.84 -2.89 -16.47
C VAL A 66 6.33 -3.28 -15.08
N GLY A 67 7.05 -2.38 -14.40
CA GLY A 67 7.54 -2.64 -13.05
C GLY A 67 6.40 -2.81 -12.04
N ARG A 68 6.56 -3.74 -11.08
CA ARG A 68 5.56 -4.02 -10.02
C ARG A 68 5.05 -2.78 -9.29
N ALA A 69 5.91 -1.78 -9.07
CA ALA A 69 5.54 -0.53 -8.41
C ALA A 69 4.59 0.34 -9.25
N SER A 70 4.76 0.37 -10.57
CA SER A 70 3.85 1.08 -11.48
C SER A 70 2.49 0.41 -11.53
N ILE A 71 2.46 -0.93 -11.60
CA ILE A 71 1.24 -1.75 -11.57
C ILE A 71 0.44 -1.47 -10.29
N SER A 72 1.12 -1.48 -9.13
CA SER A 72 0.50 -1.18 -7.83
C SER A 72 -0.09 0.23 -7.77
N ARG A 73 0.64 1.24 -8.25
CA ARG A 73 0.16 2.64 -8.27
C ARG A 73 -1.05 2.79 -9.16
N TRP A 74 -1.01 2.30 -10.39
CA TRP A 74 -2.16 2.37 -11.30
C TRP A 74 -3.39 1.65 -10.77
N SER A 75 -3.21 0.46 -10.16
CA SER A 75 -4.32 -0.26 -9.54
C SER A 75 -4.93 0.49 -8.36
N ARG A 76 -4.13 1.25 -7.60
CA ARG A 76 -4.59 2.09 -6.49
C ARG A 76 -5.30 3.34 -7.00
N ASP A 77 -4.63 4.09 -7.85
CA ASP A 77 -5.07 5.41 -8.33
C ASP A 77 -6.27 5.29 -9.27
N GLY A 78 -6.32 4.22 -10.07
CA GLY A 78 -7.45 3.89 -10.94
C GLY A 78 -8.54 3.05 -10.26
N ALA A 79 -8.42 2.79 -8.96
CA ALA A 79 -9.37 1.98 -8.18
C ALA A 79 -9.72 0.62 -8.82
N TRP A 80 -8.76 -0.02 -9.50
CA TRP A 80 -9.03 -1.26 -10.23
C TRP A 80 -9.35 -2.41 -9.26
N THR A 81 -10.41 -3.16 -9.61
CA THR A 81 -10.90 -4.29 -8.82
C THR A 81 -10.23 -5.57 -9.30
N ARG A 82 -9.78 -6.39 -8.36
CA ARG A 82 -9.13 -7.66 -8.65
C ARG A 82 -10.08 -8.81 -8.28
N PRO A 83 -10.15 -9.89 -9.05
CA PRO A 83 -11.06 -10.99 -8.75
C PRO A 83 -10.76 -11.60 -7.36
N PRO A 84 -11.77 -12.11 -6.66
CA PRO A 84 -11.68 -12.48 -5.24
C PRO A 84 -10.64 -13.57 -4.95
N PHE A 85 -10.41 -14.48 -5.89
CA PHE A 85 -9.47 -15.60 -5.75
C PHE A 85 -8.02 -15.24 -6.08
N ALA A 86 -7.79 -14.05 -6.64
CA ALA A 86 -6.46 -13.64 -7.04
C ALA A 86 -5.59 -13.25 -5.82
N PRO A 87 -4.29 -13.60 -5.77
CA PRO A 87 -3.44 -13.37 -4.59
C PRO A 87 -3.34 -11.89 -4.22
N ARG A 88 -3.85 -11.47 -3.05
CA ARG A 88 -4.01 -10.04 -2.68
C ARG A 88 -2.74 -9.21 -2.96
N ALA A 89 -2.94 -7.98 -3.42
CA ALA A 89 -1.83 -7.06 -3.65
C ALA A 89 -1.06 -6.84 -2.33
N THR A 90 0.28 -6.79 -2.41
CA THR A 90 1.14 -6.61 -1.23
C THR A 90 0.80 -5.35 -0.44
N ASP A 91 0.29 -4.32 -1.10
CA ASP A 91 -0.13 -3.07 -0.45
C ASP A 91 -1.45 -3.19 0.31
N ARG A 92 -2.24 -4.23 0.03
CA ARG A 92 -3.51 -4.56 0.71
C ARG A 92 -3.35 -5.74 1.69
N MET A 93 -2.13 -6.25 1.89
CA MET A 93 -1.88 -7.36 2.81
C MET A 93 -2.03 -6.92 4.28
N PRO A 94 -2.50 -7.82 5.18
CA PRO A 94 -2.66 -7.52 6.60
C PRO A 94 -1.36 -7.03 7.26
N THR A 95 -1.54 -6.13 8.22
CA THR A 95 -0.51 -5.35 8.90
C THR A 95 0.59 -6.17 9.57
N ALA A 96 0.33 -7.42 9.98
CA ALA A 96 1.31 -8.26 10.67
C ALA A 96 2.65 -8.38 9.93
N ARG A 97 2.59 -8.61 8.61
CA ARG A 97 3.77 -8.75 7.72
C ARG A 97 4.18 -7.44 7.03
N ALA A 98 3.44 -6.36 7.26
CA ALA A 98 3.73 -5.06 6.66
C ALA A 98 5.04 -4.51 7.23
N SER A 99 5.90 -3.98 6.35
CA SER A 99 7.10 -3.26 6.77
C SER A 99 6.72 -2.15 7.76
N GLN A 100 7.59 -1.86 8.73
CA GLN A 100 7.37 -0.78 9.69
C GLN A 100 6.99 0.54 8.98
N LYS A 101 7.63 0.87 7.85
CA LYS A 101 7.30 2.04 7.04
C LYS A 101 5.84 2.07 6.56
N LEU A 102 5.30 0.93 6.14
CA LEU A 102 3.90 0.83 5.72
C LEU A 102 2.96 1.00 6.92
N LYS A 103 3.28 0.37 8.06
CA LYS A 103 2.51 0.53 9.31
C LYS A 103 2.44 2.00 9.75
N LEU A 104 3.56 2.71 9.76
CA LEU A 104 3.60 4.14 10.15
C LEU A 104 2.83 5.03 9.17
N ARG A 105 2.91 4.72 7.87
CA ARG A 105 2.13 5.45 6.86
C ARG A 105 0.62 5.24 7.06
N THR A 106 0.19 4.01 7.29
CA THR A 106 -1.23 3.70 7.54
C THR A 106 -1.70 4.33 8.85
N LEU A 107 -0.86 4.34 9.89
CA LEU A 107 -1.14 5.06 11.14
C LEU A 107 -1.33 6.56 10.87
N ALA A 108 -0.43 7.20 10.12
CA ALA A 108 -0.53 8.61 9.78
C ALA A 108 -1.82 8.92 8.98
N GLU A 109 -2.20 8.05 8.05
CA GLU A 109 -3.45 8.19 7.29
C GLU A 109 -4.68 8.08 8.21
N ARG A 110 -4.69 7.14 9.16
CA ARG A 110 -5.78 6.98 10.15
C ARG A 110 -5.87 8.17 11.11
N LEU A 111 -4.74 8.64 11.64
CA LEU A 111 -4.70 9.82 12.51
C LEU A 111 -5.20 11.07 11.76
N ARG A 112 -4.85 11.23 10.48
CA ARG A 112 -5.38 12.32 9.65
C ARG A 112 -6.89 12.24 9.50
N GLN A 113 -7.43 11.04 9.20
CA GLN A 113 -8.88 10.83 9.11
C GLN A 113 -9.59 11.14 10.43
N LEU A 114 -8.99 10.76 11.56
CA LEU A 114 -9.53 11.07 12.88
C LEU A 114 -9.56 12.58 13.13
N ALA A 115 -8.47 13.30 12.81
CA ALA A 115 -8.44 14.75 12.91
C ALA A 115 -9.48 15.44 12.00
N GLU A 116 -9.63 14.98 10.75
CA GLU A 116 -10.66 15.46 9.82
C GLU A 116 -12.07 15.25 10.39
N GLN A 117 -12.37 14.07 10.96
CA GLN A 117 -13.66 13.80 11.59
C GLN A 117 -13.93 14.71 12.80
N MET A 118 -12.91 15.00 13.61
CA MET A 118 -13.05 15.92 14.74
C MET A 118 -13.38 17.34 14.26
N VAL A 119 -12.71 17.83 13.21
CA VAL A 119 -13.00 19.15 12.63
C VAL A 119 -14.41 19.20 12.05
N VAL A 120 -14.83 18.18 11.30
CA VAL A 120 -16.20 18.13 10.74
C VAL A 120 -17.25 18.12 11.85
N ARG A 121 -17.01 17.41 12.96
CA ARG A 121 -17.90 17.46 14.13
C ARG A 121 -17.95 18.86 14.76
N LEU A 122 -16.81 19.53 14.86
CA LEU A 122 -16.74 20.91 15.37
C LEU A 122 -17.45 21.91 14.47
N GLU A 123 -17.36 21.74 13.16
CA GLU A 123 -18.07 22.59 12.18
C GLU A 123 -19.58 22.38 12.23
N ALA A 124 -20.03 21.17 12.60
CA ALA A 124 -21.45 20.85 12.74
C ALA A 124 -22.05 21.38 14.06
N ASP A 125 -21.26 21.50 15.11
CA ASP A 125 -21.67 22.09 16.39
C ASP A 125 -21.71 23.63 16.29
N ALA A 126 -22.80 24.26 16.72
CA ALA A 126 -22.96 25.72 16.64
C ALA A 126 -22.02 26.50 17.59
N GLY A 127 -21.33 25.81 18.51
CA GLY A 127 -20.36 26.38 19.44
C GLY A 127 -18.95 25.90 19.14
N THR A 128 -18.02 26.83 18.95
CA THR A 128 -16.60 26.50 18.79
C THR A 128 -16.00 26.12 20.14
N ASP A 129 -15.80 24.82 20.36
CA ASP A 129 -15.07 24.28 21.51
C ASP A 129 -13.54 24.32 21.22
N VAL A 130 -12.86 25.23 21.91
CA VAL A 130 -11.41 25.45 21.76
C VAL A 130 -10.60 24.22 22.15
N ASP A 131 -11.06 23.44 23.14
CA ASP A 131 -10.33 22.26 23.61
C ASP A 131 -10.40 21.14 22.59
N ARG A 132 -11.57 20.92 21.98
CA ARG A 132 -11.73 19.95 20.88
C ARG A 132 -10.93 20.34 19.64
N LEU A 133 -10.85 21.64 19.32
CA LEU A 133 -10.01 22.12 18.24
C LEU A 133 -8.53 21.85 18.53
N MET A 134 -8.10 22.12 19.77
CA MET A 134 -6.74 21.83 20.22
C MET A 134 -6.42 20.33 20.12
N GLN A 135 -7.34 19.45 20.54
CA GLN A 135 -7.21 18.01 20.38
C GLN A 135 -7.03 17.60 18.91
N ALA A 136 -7.86 18.12 17.99
CA ALA A 136 -7.75 17.83 16.57
C ALA A 136 -6.38 18.26 15.99
N LEU A 137 -5.86 19.41 16.43
CA LEU A 137 -4.53 19.89 16.02
C LEU A 137 -3.40 19.00 16.55
N GLN A 138 -3.51 18.47 17.78
CA GLN A 138 -2.52 17.53 18.31
C GLN A 138 -2.51 16.22 17.52
N VAL A 139 -3.68 15.67 17.19
CA VAL A 139 -3.79 14.47 16.36
C VAL A 139 -3.19 14.69 14.96
N LEU A 140 -3.45 15.84 14.35
CA LEU A 140 -2.85 16.21 13.06
C LEU A 140 -1.32 16.31 13.15
N LYS A 141 -0.79 16.82 14.26
CA LYS A 141 0.65 16.90 14.52
C LYS A 141 1.28 15.52 14.66
N MET A 142 0.62 14.59 15.36
CA MET A 142 1.03 13.18 15.41
C MET A 142 1.06 12.56 14.02
N ALA A 143 0.02 12.77 13.22
CA ALA A 143 -0.05 12.26 11.85
C ALA A 143 1.13 12.76 11.01
N ARG A 144 1.47 14.05 11.13
CA ARG A 144 2.61 14.66 10.43
C ARG A 144 3.95 14.05 10.85
N LEU A 145 4.16 13.82 12.14
CA LEU A 145 5.40 13.22 12.66
C LEU A 145 5.58 11.78 12.18
N GLU A 146 4.52 10.98 12.21
CA GLU A 146 4.57 9.60 11.71
C GLU A 146 4.73 9.52 10.19
N ALA A 147 4.10 10.43 9.44
CA ALA A 147 4.27 10.52 7.99
C ALA A 147 5.69 10.92 7.58
N MET A 148 6.32 11.85 8.31
CA MET A 148 7.73 12.23 8.09
C MET A 148 8.68 11.08 8.44
N GLY A 149 8.28 10.21 9.36
CA GLY A 149 9.09 9.12 9.87
C GLY A 149 10.34 9.61 10.61
N ARG A 150 11.15 8.67 11.09
CA ARG A 150 12.43 9.00 11.73
C ARG A 150 13.39 9.57 10.68
N ARG A 151 13.61 10.88 10.70
CA ARG A 151 14.69 11.54 9.96
C ARG A 151 16.02 10.89 10.40
N ARG A 152 16.53 9.95 9.60
CA ARG A 152 17.75 9.14 9.83
C ARG A 152 17.77 8.41 11.18
N ARG A 153 17.25 7.18 11.25
CA ARG A 153 17.87 6.14 12.09
C ARG A 153 18.52 5.08 11.19
N ARG A 154 19.79 4.78 11.49
CA ARG A 154 20.59 3.73 10.85
C ARG A 154 19.78 2.42 10.80
N ARG A 155 19.88 1.72 9.66
CA ARG A 155 19.39 0.36 9.44
C ARG A 155 19.76 -0.51 10.65
N GLU A 156 18.77 -1.02 11.37
CA GLU A 156 18.96 -2.19 12.21
C GLU A 156 18.64 -3.46 11.40
N PRO A 157 19.38 -4.56 11.63
CA PRO A 157 19.19 -5.79 10.88
C PRO A 157 17.87 -6.45 11.27
N ALA A 158 17.03 -6.70 10.28
CA ALA A 158 15.86 -7.56 10.41
C ALA A 158 16.32 -9.02 10.43
N ASP A 159 16.66 -9.55 11.61
CA ASP A 159 16.61 -10.96 11.97
C ASP A 159 17.20 -11.14 13.39
N ARG A 160 16.35 -11.10 14.42
CA ARG A 160 16.65 -11.64 15.74
C ARG A 160 15.40 -12.36 16.26
N THR A 161 15.56 -13.63 16.61
CA THR A 161 14.58 -14.42 17.36
C THR A 161 14.41 -13.81 18.75
N ARG A 162 13.17 -13.77 19.23
CA ARG A 162 12.81 -12.99 20.42
C ARG A 162 13.00 -13.76 21.71
N THR A 163 13.49 -13.06 22.74
CA THR A 163 13.65 -13.54 24.12
C THR A 163 12.74 -12.72 25.04
N ILE A 164 12.60 -13.09 26.32
CA ILE A 164 11.78 -12.36 27.30
C ILE A 164 12.15 -10.85 27.41
N ALA A 165 13.40 -10.49 27.09
CA ALA A 165 13.85 -9.10 26.94
C ALA A 165 13.08 -8.28 25.88
N ASP A 166 12.39 -8.91 24.93
CA ASP A 166 11.60 -8.25 23.90
C ASP A 166 10.23 -7.74 24.39
N TRP A 167 9.73 -8.24 25.53
CA TRP A 167 8.49 -7.70 26.14
C TRP A 167 8.75 -6.40 26.89
N LEU A 168 9.88 -6.32 27.62
CA LEU A 168 10.39 -5.04 28.14
C LEU A 168 10.65 -4.04 27.00
N SER A 169 11.05 -4.54 25.83
CA SER A 169 11.24 -3.74 24.61
C SER A 169 9.92 -3.18 24.02
N GLU A 170 8.75 -3.79 24.28
CA GLU A 170 7.45 -3.26 23.81
C GLU A 170 7.04 -1.99 24.56
N ASP A 171 7.06 -2.05 25.89
CA ASP A 171 6.79 -0.88 26.74
C ASP A 171 7.83 0.21 26.51
N GLU A 172 9.10 -0.17 26.31
CA GLU A 172 10.15 0.77 25.91
C GLU A 172 9.91 1.36 24.51
N ALA A 173 9.38 0.60 23.55
CA ALA A 173 9.05 1.09 22.21
C ALA A 173 7.90 2.12 22.27
N ILE A 174 6.89 1.86 23.09
CA ILE A 174 5.78 2.80 23.32
C ILE A 174 6.29 4.04 24.04
N ARG A 175 7.03 3.89 25.15
CA ARG A 175 7.61 5.03 25.90
C ARG A 175 8.54 5.87 25.04
N THR A 176 9.39 5.25 24.23
CA THR A 176 10.27 5.97 23.31
C THR A 176 9.48 6.69 22.21
N ALA A 177 8.40 6.09 21.69
CA ALA A 177 7.52 6.77 20.75
C ALA A 177 6.86 8.00 21.39
N LEU A 178 6.32 7.88 22.60
CA LEU A 178 5.73 9.01 23.34
C LEU A 178 6.75 10.11 23.64
N LYS A 179 7.99 9.74 24.00
CA LYS A 179 9.09 10.69 24.18
C LYS A 179 9.41 11.46 22.90
N GLU A 180 9.44 10.78 21.75
CA GLU A 180 9.65 11.42 20.45
C GLU A 180 8.46 12.31 20.05
N MET A 181 7.22 11.93 20.39
CA MET A 181 6.04 12.77 20.18
C MET A 181 6.12 14.07 20.99
N ARG A 182 6.46 13.97 22.28
CA ARG A 182 6.72 15.15 23.13
C ARG A 182 7.84 16.02 22.56
N ARG A 183 8.95 15.42 22.10
CA ARG A 183 10.04 16.15 21.45
C ARG A 183 9.60 16.84 20.15
N GLY A 184 8.68 16.23 19.41
CA GLY A 184 8.03 16.82 18.25
C GLY A 184 7.03 17.93 18.59
N GLY A 185 6.82 18.20 19.88
CA GLY A 185 5.92 19.22 20.42
C GLY A 185 4.46 18.78 20.49
N VAL A 186 4.16 17.49 20.41
CA VAL A 186 2.80 17.00 20.67
C VAL A 186 2.55 17.08 22.16
N ASP A 187 1.50 17.79 22.54
CA ASP A 187 1.03 17.81 23.92
C ASP A 187 0.19 16.55 24.17
N LEU A 188 0.67 15.68 25.06
CA LEU A 188 0.03 14.39 25.32
C LEU A 188 -1.23 14.51 26.19
N GLU A 189 -1.38 15.60 26.92
CA GLU A 189 -2.54 15.79 27.82
C GLU A 189 -3.82 16.09 27.02
N HIS A 190 -3.65 16.65 25.83
CA HIS A 190 -4.73 17.03 24.92
C HIS A 190 -4.89 16.05 23.75
N ILE A 191 -4.44 14.79 23.89
CA ILE A 191 -4.66 13.77 22.86
C ILE A 191 -5.91 12.96 23.21
N PRO A 192 -6.86 12.79 22.28
CA PRO A 192 -8.00 11.90 22.50
C PRO A 192 -7.53 10.44 22.64
N GLN A 193 -8.18 9.67 23.51
CA GLN A 193 -7.81 8.27 23.79
C GLN A 193 -7.76 7.42 22.50
N GLU A 194 -8.67 7.65 21.56
CA GLU A 194 -8.69 6.95 20.27
C GLU A 194 -7.37 7.09 19.49
N ALA A 195 -6.73 8.27 19.54
CA ALA A 195 -5.45 8.49 18.87
C ALA A 195 -4.29 7.81 19.62
N MET A 196 -4.37 7.71 20.95
CA MET A 196 -3.43 6.95 21.77
C MET A 196 -3.53 5.44 21.52
N ASP A 197 -4.75 4.93 21.33
CA ASP A 197 -5.00 3.53 21.01
C ASP A 197 -4.45 3.19 19.62
N LEU A 198 -4.64 4.07 18.63
CA LEU A 198 -4.06 3.93 17.29
C LEU A 198 -2.53 3.88 17.34
N LEU A 199 -1.90 4.77 18.13
CA LEU A 199 -0.45 4.77 18.30
C LEU A 199 0.04 3.47 18.94
N THR A 200 -0.61 3.04 20.02
CA THR A 200 -0.27 1.82 20.77
C THR A 200 -0.40 0.59 19.88
N ALA A 201 -1.53 0.44 19.18
CA ALA A 201 -1.77 -0.66 18.25
C ALA A 201 -0.76 -0.72 17.09
N ALA A 202 -0.28 0.43 16.62
CA ALA A 202 0.71 0.48 15.55
C ALA A 202 2.14 0.15 16.01
N LYS A 203 2.47 0.41 17.28
CA LYS A 203 3.78 0.06 17.86
C LYS A 203 3.81 -1.34 18.46
N ARG A 204 2.65 -1.91 18.81
CA ARG A 204 2.52 -3.33 19.17
C ARG A 204 3.04 -4.21 18.01
N PRO A 205 4.06 -5.04 18.22
CA PRO A 205 4.49 -5.99 17.20
C PRO A 205 3.40 -7.06 16.98
N ALA A 206 3.34 -7.65 15.78
CA ALA A 206 2.36 -8.71 15.51
C ALA A 206 2.72 -9.95 16.33
N GLU A 207 1.74 -10.59 16.95
CA GLU A 207 1.90 -11.87 17.63
C GLU A 207 2.31 -12.96 16.61
N GLU A 208 3.20 -13.86 17.04
CA GLU A 208 3.90 -14.82 16.18
C GLU A 208 2.99 -15.98 15.70
N THR A 209 1.79 -16.12 16.25
CA THR A 209 0.83 -17.18 15.89
C THR A 209 0.35 -17.13 14.44
N ASP A 210 0.53 -16.01 13.72
CA ASP A 210 0.17 -15.84 12.29
C ASP A 210 1.35 -16.03 11.32
N LEU A 211 2.54 -16.33 11.83
CA LEU A 211 3.77 -16.39 11.04
C LEU A 211 4.09 -17.83 10.61
N GLY A 212 3.33 -18.32 9.63
CA GLY A 212 3.74 -19.45 8.79
C GLY A 212 5.15 -19.20 8.22
N TYR A 213 6.13 -19.79 8.87
CA TYR A 213 7.56 -19.63 8.64
C TYR A 213 7.89 -20.17 7.24
N SER A 214 8.32 -19.29 6.33
CA SER A 214 9.08 -19.72 5.15
C SER A 214 10.41 -19.00 5.19
N GLY A 215 11.45 -19.78 5.54
CA GLY A 215 12.82 -19.31 5.57
C GLY A 215 13.18 -18.64 4.25
N ARG A 216 13.57 -17.37 4.31
CA ARG A 216 14.09 -16.67 3.13
C ARG A 216 15.41 -17.33 2.73
N GLY A 217 15.38 -18.05 1.62
CA GLY A 217 16.55 -18.69 1.03
C GLY A 217 17.72 -17.72 0.89
N ARG A 218 18.86 -18.12 1.47
CA ARG A 218 20.17 -17.49 1.23
C ARG A 218 20.37 -17.33 -0.27
N ARG A 219 20.56 -16.10 -0.74
CA ARG A 219 21.03 -15.84 -2.11
C ARG A 219 22.37 -16.54 -2.29
N LYS A 220 22.39 -17.61 -3.09
CA LYS A 220 23.59 -18.32 -3.52
C LYS A 220 24.50 -17.30 -4.22
N ARG A 221 25.63 -16.95 -3.59
CA ARG A 221 26.71 -16.20 -4.27
C ARG A 221 27.06 -17.00 -5.52
N ARG A 222 27.00 -16.36 -6.69
CA ARG A 222 27.61 -16.91 -7.91
C ARG A 222 29.09 -17.10 -7.58
N ARG A 223 29.57 -18.34 -7.71
CA ARG A 223 31.01 -18.60 -7.82
C ARG A 223 31.38 -18.22 -9.24
N ASP A 224 32.33 -17.32 -9.37
CA ASP A 224 33.00 -17.05 -10.63
C ASP A 224 33.76 -18.33 -11.02
N PHE A 225 33.62 -18.74 -12.28
CA PHE A 225 34.41 -19.80 -12.89
C PHE A 225 35.66 -19.14 -13.49
N GLU A 226 36.83 -19.63 -13.10
CA GLU A 226 38.02 -19.66 -13.96
C GLU A 226 37.96 -20.95 -14.80
#